data_AF-A0AAD4Y681-F1
#
_entry.id   AF-A0AAD4Y681-F1
#
_cell.length_a   1.000
_cell.length_b   1.000
_cell.length_c   1.000
_cell.angle_alpha   90.00
_cell.angle_beta   90.00
_cell.angle_gamma   90.00
#
_symmetry.space_group_name_H-M   'P 1'
#
loop_
_entity.id
_entity.type
_entity.pdbx_description
1 polymer ?
#
loop_
_entity_poly.entity_id
_entity_poly.type
_entity_poly.pdbx_seq_one_letter_code
_entity_poly.pdbx_strand_id
1 'polypeptide(L)'
;MRSIRSFANDDRHVMVKHSTIYPSPEELEAVQNMVSTVECALKHVSDWLDETSKGTKAEGGTEVKKEEAVYTYSKDQGGRTLCGVMRIGLVAKDLLIKDDMDLELVLMCKDKPTETLLSTVKDNLPIQIQKLTEEKYQVEQCVD
;
A
#
# COMPACT_ATOMS: atom_id res chain seq x y z
N MET A 1 -19.72 -3.14 44.03
CA MET A 1 -18.90 -4.06 43.20
C MET A 1 -19.83 -4.75 42.21
N ARG A 2 -19.69 -4.55 40.90
CA ARG A 2 -20.54 -5.23 39.91
C ARG A 2 -20.15 -6.72 39.84
N SER A 3 -21.14 -7.60 39.87
CA SER A 3 -20.97 -9.05 39.92
C SER A 3 -20.29 -9.57 38.64
N ILE A 4 -19.32 -10.48 38.77
CA ILE A 4 -18.58 -11.09 37.64
C ILE A 4 -19.52 -11.70 36.59
N ARG A 5 -20.74 -12.12 36.96
CA ARG A 5 -21.77 -12.61 36.04
C ARG A 5 -22.38 -11.56 35.10
N SER A 6 -22.32 -10.27 35.43
CA SER A 6 -22.81 -9.22 34.52
C SER A 6 -21.86 -9.02 33.34
N PHE A 7 -20.55 -9.08 33.57
CA PHE A 7 -19.55 -8.92 32.52
C PHE A 7 -19.64 -10.01 31.44
N ALA A 8 -19.95 -11.26 31.80
CA ALA A 8 -20.11 -12.35 30.84
C ALA A 8 -21.34 -12.16 29.91
N ASN A 9 -22.40 -11.52 30.40
CA ASN A 9 -23.55 -11.16 29.56
C ASN A 9 -23.20 -9.95 28.68
N ASP A 10 -22.55 -8.94 29.24
CA ASP A 10 -22.13 -7.75 28.48
C ASP A 10 -21.14 -8.13 27.36
N ASP A 11 -20.16 -9.00 27.65
CA ASP A 11 -19.19 -9.51 26.68
C ASP A 11 -19.87 -10.24 25.52
N ARG A 12 -20.85 -11.11 25.81
CA ARG A 12 -21.66 -11.76 24.78
C ARG A 12 -22.36 -10.74 23.87
N HIS A 13 -22.92 -9.66 24.43
CA HIS A 13 -23.57 -8.62 23.63
C HIS A 13 -22.56 -7.83 22.79
N VAL A 14 -21.38 -7.53 23.33
CA VAL A 14 -20.29 -6.88 22.60
C VAL A 14 -19.84 -7.77 21.45
N MET A 15 -19.64 -9.07 21.68
CA MET A 15 -19.21 -10.01 20.64
C MET A 15 -20.26 -10.16 19.53
N VAL A 16 -21.56 -10.16 19.87
CA VAL A 16 -22.64 -10.17 18.86
C VAL A 16 -22.60 -8.89 18.02
N LYS A 17 -22.49 -7.72 18.65
CA LYS A 17 -22.37 -6.44 17.91
C LYS A 17 -21.10 -6.41 17.06
N HIS A 18 -19.98 -6.84 17.60
CA HIS A 18 -18.70 -6.96 16.90
C HIS A 18 -18.86 -7.82 15.65
N SER A 19 -19.43 -9.02 15.76
CA SER A 19 -19.67 -9.89 14.60
C SER A 19 -20.65 -9.32 13.57
N THR A 20 -21.49 -8.36 13.96
CA THR A 20 -22.46 -7.71 13.06
C THR A 20 -21.80 -6.60 12.23
N ILE A 21 -20.80 -5.91 12.82
CA ILE A 21 -20.10 -4.80 12.18
C ILE A 21 -18.78 -5.23 11.54
N TYR A 22 -18.24 -6.39 11.89
CA TYR A 22 -16.98 -6.88 11.33
C TYR A 22 -17.19 -7.36 9.88
N PRO A 23 -16.28 -7.03 8.95
CA PRO A 23 -16.37 -7.49 7.56
C PRO A 23 -16.36 -9.02 7.47
N SER A 24 -17.03 -9.54 6.45
CA SER A 24 -16.97 -10.95 6.10
C SER A 24 -15.55 -11.35 5.63
N PRO A 25 -15.17 -12.64 5.76
CA PRO A 25 -13.85 -13.08 5.29
C PRO A 25 -13.65 -12.85 3.79
N GLU A 26 -14.71 -12.92 2.99
CA GLU A 26 -14.69 -12.65 1.55
C GLU A 26 -14.36 -11.19 1.25
N GLU A 27 -14.94 -10.24 2.01
CA GLU A 27 -14.62 -8.81 1.89
C GLU A 27 -13.17 -8.51 2.28
N LEU A 28 -12.66 -9.14 3.34
CA LEU A 28 -11.27 -8.98 3.77
C LEU A 28 -10.29 -9.51 2.72
N GLU A 29 -10.59 -10.66 2.12
CA GLU A 29 -9.79 -11.21 1.02
C GLU A 29 -9.80 -10.31 -0.20
N ALA A 30 -10.96 -9.76 -0.58
CA ALA A 30 -11.09 -8.80 -1.66
C ALA A 30 -10.26 -7.53 -1.41
N VAL A 31 -10.32 -6.96 -0.19
CA VAL A 31 -9.49 -5.82 0.23
C VAL A 31 -8.01 -6.15 0.11
N GLN A 32 -7.58 -7.30 0.61
CA GLN A 32 -6.18 -7.70 0.56
C GLN A 32 -5.69 -7.92 -0.88
N ASN A 33 -6.51 -8.53 -1.74
CA ASN A 33 -6.20 -8.71 -3.15
C ASN A 33 -6.08 -7.37 -3.88
N MET A 34 -7.02 -6.45 -3.65
CA MET A 34 -7.00 -5.11 -4.24
C MET A 34 -5.75 -4.33 -3.81
N VAL A 35 -5.45 -4.30 -2.51
CA VAL A 35 -4.26 -3.61 -1.99
C VAL A 35 -2.98 -4.23 -2.54
N SER A 36 -2.87 -5.56 -2.54
CA SER A 36 -1.72 -6.28 -3.09
C SER A 36 -1.51 -5.97 -4.59
N THR A 37 -2.60 -5.89 -5.35
CA THR A 37 -2.56 -5.58 -6.78
C THR A 37 -2.05 -4.16 -7.03
N VAL A 38 -2.58 -3.18 -6.29
CA VAL A 38 -2.15 -1.78 -6.39
C VAL A 38 -0.70 -1.61 -5.93
N GLU A 39 -0.28 -2.27 -4.86
CA GLU A 39 1.11 -2.28 -4.38
C GLU A 39 2.07 -2.87 -5.43
N CYS A 40 1.70 -3.98 -6.05
CA CYS A 40 2.46 -4.59 -7.14
C CYS A 40 2.52 -3.66 -8.36
N ALA A 41 1.40 -3.04 -8.74
CA ALA A 41 1.36 -2.10 -9.86
C ALA A 41 2.27 -0.89 -9.62
N LEU A 42 2.22 -0.30 -8.43
CA LEU A 42 3.09 0.82 -8.04
C LEU A 42 4.57 0.41 -8.01
N LYS A 43 4.87 -0.83 -7.59
CA LYS A 43 6.22 -1.38 -7.69
C LYS A 43 6.68 -1.46 -9.16
N HIS A 44 5.84 -1.94 -10.07
CA HIS A 44 6.18 -1.97 -11.50
C HIS A 44 6.35 -0.56 -12.10
N VAL A 45 5.55 0.41 -11.68
CA VAL A 45 5.75 1.83 -12.06
C VAL A 45 7.09 2.34 -11.54
N SER A 46 7.48 1.99 -10.31
CA SER A 46 8.80 2.34 -9.75
C SER A 46 9.94 1.74 -10.57
N ASP A 47 9.87 0.43 -10.87
CA ASP A 47 10.94 -0.24 -11.62
C ASP A 47 11.07 0.36 -13.04
N TRP A 48 9.94 0.69 -13.71
CA TRP A 48 9.93 1.38 -15.01
C TRP A 48 10.54 2.79 -14.96
N LEU A 49 10.22 3.55 -13.90
CA LEU A 49 10.76 4.89 -13.70
C LEU A 49 12.28 4.85 -13.43
N ASP A 50 12.72 3.87 -12.66
CA ASP A 50 14.14 3.67 -12.38
C ASP A 50 14.92 3.24 -13.64
N GLU A 51 14.36 2.36 -14.47
CA GLU A 51 14.94 1.99 -15.78
C GLU A 51 15.09 3.21 -16.71
N THR A 52 14.04 4.04 -16.78
CA THR A 52 14.04 5.28 -17.59
C THR A 52 15.10 6.27 -17.09
N SER A 53 15.25 6.40 -15.76
CA SER A 53 16.25 7.29 -15.16
C SER A 53 17.70 6.81 -15.33
N LYS A 54 17.93 5.49 -15.29
CA LYS A 54 19.25 4.87 -15.53
C LYS A 54 19.67 4.97 -16.99
N GLY A 55 18.72 4.89 -17.93
CA GLY A 55 18.97 5.09 -19.37
C GLY A 55 19.50 6.48 -19.74
N THR A 56 19.31 7.48 -18.87
CA THR A 56 19.81 8.85 -19.11
C THR A 56 21.11 9.17 -18.33
N LYS A 57 21.58 8.27 -17.46
CA LYS A 57 22.78 8.45 -16.64
C LYS A 57 23.69 7.21 -16.72
N ALA A 58 24.32 7.02 -17.87
CA ALA A 58 25.58 6.28 -17.90
C ALA A 58 26.68 7.20 -17.35
N GLU A 59 27.10 6.96 -16.10
CA GLU A 59 28.46 7.09 -15.53
C GLU A 59 28.43 7.45 -14.03
N GLY A 60 29.18 6.67 -13.22
CA GLY A 60 29.65 7.08 -11.88
C GLY A 60 29.22 6.18 -10.72
N GLY A 61 29.90 5.05 -10.51
CA GLY A 61 29.79 4.23 -9.29
C GLY A 61 30.55 4.80 -8.10
N THR A 62 30.38 4.21 -6.91
CA THR A 62 31.43 3.93 -5.90
C THR A 62 30.80 3.09 -4.76
N GLU A 63 31.39 1.93 -4.48
CA GLU A 63 31.14 1.08 -3.32
C GLU A 63 31.74 1.69 -2.04
N VAL A 64 31.07 1.62 -0.88
CA VAL A 64 31.73 1.41 0.42
C VAL A 64 30.85 0.55 1.33
N LYS A 65 31.46 -0.51 1.87
CA LYS A 65 30.92 -1.49 2.83
C LYS A 65 30.74 -0.91 4.24
N LYS A 66 29.68 -1.32 4.95
CA LYS A 66 29.76 -1.72 6.37
C LYS A 66 28.61 -2.65 6.76
N GLU A 67 28.98 -3.71 7.48
CA GLU A 67 28.13 -4.79 7.99
C GLU A 67 27.47 -4.38 9.31
N GLU A 68 26.21 -4.76 9.54
CA GLU A 68 25.78 -5.68 10.62
C GLU A 68 24.24 -5.67 10.82
N ALA A 69 23.68 -6.87 10.67
CA ALA A 69 22.53 -7.46 11.38
C ALA A 69 21.09 -6.87 11.28
N VAL A 70 20.23 -7.75 10.72
CA VAL A 70 18.81 -8.00 10.99
C VAL A 70 17.75 -7.27 10.16
N TYR A 71 16.90 -8.11 9.53
CA TYR A 71 15.69 -7.89 8.74
C TYR A 71 15.85 -7.58 7.24
N THR A 72 15.44 -8.57 6.46
CA THR A 72 15.35 -8.64 5.00
C THR A 72 14.37 -7.61 4.45
N TYR A 73 14.79 -6.35 4.34
CA TYR A 73 14.26 -5.39 3.38
C TYR A 73 15.43 -4.55 2.84
N SER A 74 15.55 -4.50 1.51
CA SER A 74 16.21 -3.40 0.79
C SER A 74 17.74 -3.29 0.87
N LYS A 75 18.46 -4.05 0.04
CA LYS A 75 19.83 -3.72 -0.38
C LYS A 75 19.92 -3.55 -1.89
N ASP A 76 19.10 -2.66 -2.45
CA ASP A 76 19.32 -2.00 -3.77
C ASP A 76 18.35 -0.81 -3.98
N GLN A 77 18.24 0.09 -2.99
CA GLN A 77 17.32 1.24 -3.07
C GLN A 77 17.99 2.61 -2.93
N GLY A 78 19.33 2.70 -2.95
CA GLY A 78 20.04 3.98 -2.79
C GLY A 78 19.76 5.00 -3.90
N GLY A 79 19.19 4.59 -5.04
CA GLY A 79 18.94 5.44 -6.21
C GLY A 79 17.53 5.42 -6.76
N ARG A 80 16.56 4.75 -6.12
CA ARG A 80 15.20 4.65 -6.66
C ARG A 80 14.41 5.93 -6.42
N THR A 81 13.65 6.37 -7.43
CA THR A 81 12.85 7.60 -7.32
C THR A 81 11.68 7.41 -6.36
N LEU A 82 11.07 6.23 -6.39
CA LEU A 82 10.03 5.79 -5.45
C LEU A 82 10.67 4.84 -4.43
N CYS A 83 10.49 5.16 -3.15
CA CYS A 83 11.10 4.41 -2.04
C CYS A 83 10.22 3.23 -1.61
N GLY A 84 8.90 3.38 -1.65
CA GLY A 84 7.98 2.32 -1.26
C GLY A 84 6.53 2.77 -1.16
N VAL A 85 5.65 1.80 -0.96
CA VAL A 85 4.22 2.00 -0.69
C VAL A 85 3.96 1.56 0.74
N MET A 86 3.19 2.33 1.49
CA MET A 86 2.82 2.00 2.86
C MET A 86 1.30 2.08 3.03
N ARG A 87 0.73 1.06 3.67
CA ARG A 87 -0.68 1.06 4.04
C ARG A 87 -0.90 2.02 5.20
N ILE A 88 -1.95 2.83 5.13
CA ILE A 88 -2.38 3.71 6.23
C ILE A 88 -3.89 3.55 6.49
N GLY A 89 -4.48 4.40 7.33
CA GLY A 89 -5.92 4.39 7.58
C GLY A 89 -6.41 3.15 8.32
N LEU A 90 -7.61 2.69 7.96
CA LEU A 90 -8.29 1.55 8.57
C LEU A 90 -7.61 0.22 8.26
N VAL A 91 -7.08 0.08 7.04
CA VAL A 91 -6.35 -1.10 6.56
C VAL A 91 -5.12 -1.39 7.41
N ALA A 92 -4.37 -0.34 7.77
CA ALA A 92 -3.16 -0.51 8.57
C ALA A 92 -3.43 -0.81 10.06
N LYS A 93 -4.64 -0.53 10.54
CA LYS A 93 -5.02 -0.67 11.95
C LYS A 93 -5.90 -1.89 12.21
N ASP A 94 -6.24 -2.66 11.18
CA ASP A 94 -7.22 -3.73 11.24
C ASP A 94 -8.57 -3.26 11.83
N LEU A 95 -8.98 -2.05 11.46
CA LEU A 95 -10.22 -1.41 11.94
C LEU A 95 -11.28 -1.28 10.84
N LEU A 96 -11.19 -2.08 9.78
CA LEU A 96 -12.21 -2.12 8.74
C LEU A 96 -13.53 -2.63 9.32
N ILE A 97 -14.61 -1.94 8.98
CA ILE A 97 -15.98 -2.24 9.31
C ILE A 97 -16.69 -2.67 8.03
N LYS A 98 -17.77 -3.44 8.17
CA LYS A 98 -18.63 -3.80 7.07
C LYS A 98 -19.10 -2.55 6.31
N ASP A 99 -19.10 -2.65 4.99
CA ASP A 99 -19.41 -1.56 4.05
C ASP A 99 -18.35 -0.43 3.97
N ASP A 100 -17.19 -0.56 4.63
CA ASP A 100 -16.05 0.35 4.40
C ASP A 100 -15.40 0.08 3.04
N MET A 101 -15.58 1.02 2.11
CA MET A 101 -15.06 0.93 0.74
C MET A 101 -13.80 1.77 0.52
N ASP A 102 -13.39 2.55 1.52
CA ASP A 102 -12.30 3.51 1.43
C ASP A 102 -11.00 2.91 1.96
N LEU A 103 -10.01 2.76 1.08
CA LEU A 103 -8.67 2.28 1.43
C LEU A 103 -7.63 3.35 1.12
N GLU A 104 -6.65 3.47 2.00
CA GLU A 104 -5.63 4.52 1.91
C GLU A 104 -4.22 3.91 1.87
N LEU A 105 -3.43 4.35 0.88
CA LEU A 105 -2.04 3.99 0.71
C LEU A 105 -1.20 5.26 0.53
N VAL A 106 0.01 5.27 1.07
CA VAL A 106 0.99 6.35 0.90
C VAL A 106 2.13 5.87 0.03
N LEU A 107 2.38 6.57 -1.07
CA LEU A 107 3.56 6.39 -1.91
C LEU A 107 4.69 7.31 -1.43
N MET A 108 5.81 6.72 -1.02
CA MET A 108 6.99 7.45 -0.56
C MET A 108 7.93 7.72 -1.73
N CYS A 109 8.32 8.98 -1.92
CA CYS A 109 9.30 9.42 -2.91
C CYS A 109 10.60 9.84 -2.23
N LYS A 110 11.74 9.66 -2.90
CA LYS A 110 13.05 10.08 -2.40
C LYS A 110 13.18 11.61 -2.38
N ASP A 111 12.81 12.22 -3.49
CA ASP A 111 12.81 13.67 -3.68
C ASP A 111 11.38 14.22 -3.54
N LYS A 112 11.26 15.55 -3.41
CA LYS A 112 9.96 16.22 -3.32
C LYS A 112 9.08 15.81 -4.52
N PRO A 113 7.87 15.27 -4.29
CA PRO A 113 6.98 14.89 -5.40
C PRO A 113 6.65 16.13 -6.22
N THR A 114 6.74 15.97 -7.54
CA THR A 114 6.46 17.01 -8.53
C THR A 114 5.18 16.64 -9.29
N GLU A 115 4.49 17.63 -9.84
CA GLU A 115 3.28 17.40 -10.66
C GLU A 115 3.57 16.49 -11.87
N THR A 116 4.78 16.59 -12.43
CA THR A 116 5.24 15.72 -13.52
C THR A 116 5.37 14.26 -13.08
N LEU A 117 5.88 14.00 -11.87
CA LEU A 117 5.96 12.66 -11.31
C LEU A 117 4.55 12.09 -11.10
N LEU A 118 3.62 12.89 -10.57
CA LEU A 118 2.24 12.46 -10.36
C LEU A 118 1.55 12.11 -11.68
N SER A 119 1.68 12.96 -12.70
CA SER A 119 1.13 12.66 -14.04
C SER A 119 1.75 11.40 -14.63
N THR A 120 3.06 11.22 -14.48
CA THR A 120 3.76 10.02 -14.98
C THR A 120 3.23 8.75 -14.29
N VAL A 121 3.03 8.78 -12.97
CA VAL A 121 2.46 7.66 -12.22
C VAL A 121 1.03 7.40 -12.67
N LYS A 122 0.19 8.44 -12.81
CA LYS A 122 -1.19 8.31 -13.29
C LYS A 122 -1.29 7.62 -14.65
N ASP A 123 -0.44 8.00 -15.60
CA ASP A 123 -0.51 7.44 -16.96
C ASP A 123 0.01 5.99 -17.01
N ASN A 124 1.00 5.65 -16.18
CA ASN A 124 1.58 4.31 -16.15
C ASN A 124 0.83 3.32 -15.26
N LEU A 125 0.15 3.78 -14.21
CA LEU A 125 -0.51 2.92 -13.23
C LEU A 125 -1.57 2.01 -13.87
N PRO A 126 -2.51 2.49 -14.72
CA PRO A 126 -3.48 1.63 -15.40
C PRO A 126 -2.82 0.55 -16.27
N ILE A 127 -1.71 0.90 -16.94
CA ILE A 127 -0.97 -0.01 -17.83
C ILE A 127 -0.36 -1.16 -17.03
N GLN A 128 0.15 -0.90 -15.83
CA GLN A 128 0.71 -1.94 -14.97
C GLN A 128 -0.38 -2.78 -14.30
N ILE A 129 -1.48 -2.16 -13.88
CA ILE A 129 -2.63 -2.88 -13.30
C ILE A 129 -3.20 -3.87 -14.32
N GLN A 130 -3.38 -3.46 -15.59
CA GLN A 130 -3.93 -4.32 -16.64
C GLN A 130 -3.07 -5.55 -16.94
N LYS A 131 -1.78 -5.54 -16.56
CA LYS A 131 -0.91 -6.73 -16.67
C LYS A 131 -1.07 -7.69 -15.51
N LEU A 132 -1.55 -7.21 -14.36
CA LEU A 132 -1.69 -7.99 -13.13
C LEU A 132 -3.10 -8.56 -12.97
N THR A 133 -4.11 -7.83 -13.44
CA THR A 133 -5.52 -8.19 -13.29
C THR A 133 -6.33 -7.76 -14.51
N GLU A 134 -7.40 -8.50 -14.79
CA GLU A 134 -8.39 -8.20 -15.85
C GLU A 134 -9.46 -7.19 -15.38
N GLU A 135 -9.44 -6.84 -14.09
CA GLU A 135 -10.36 -5.88 -13.49
C GLU A 135 -10.16 -4.45 -14.02
N LYS A 136 -11.25 -3.70 -14.08
CA LYS A 136 -11.26 -2.32 -14.57
C LYS A 136 -11.03 -1.35 -13.42
N TYR A 137 -9.90 -0.65 -13.47
CA TYR A 137 -9.56 0.42 -12.52
C TYR A 137 -9.69 1.79 -13.19
N GLN A 138 -10.34 2.72 -12.50
CA GLN A 138 -10.39 4.13 -12.89
C GLN A 138 -9.34 4.88 -12.07
N VAL A 139 -8.40 5.54 -12.75
CA VAL A 139 -7.32 6.30 -12.10
C VAL A 139 -7.53 7.78 -12.38
N GLU A 140 -7.75 8.55 -11.32
CA GLU A 140 -7.90 10.00 -11.37
C GLU A 140 -6.77 10.67 -10.57
N GLN A 141 -6.33 11.84 -11.04
CA GLN A 141 -5.42 12.69 -10.26
C GLN A 141 -6.24 13.81 -9.64
N CYS A 142 -6.09 14.02 -8.34
CA CYS A 142 -6.63 15.18 -7.64
C CYS A 142 -5.44 16.07 -7.26
N VAL A 143 -5.44 17.30 -7.75
CA VAL A 143 -4.48 18.34 -7.36
C VAL A 143 -5.32 19.45 -6.75
N ASP A 144 -5.27 19.58 -5.42
CA ASP A 144 -5.88 20.70 -4.68
C ASP A 144 -4.96 21.93 -4.67
#